data_AF-A0A967DXS2-F1
#
_entry.id   AF-A0A967DXS2-F1
#
_cell.length_a   1.000
_cell.length_b   1.000
_cell.length_c   1.000
_cell.angle_alpha   90.00
_cell.angle_beta   90.00
_cell.angle_gamma   90.00
#
_symmetry.space_group_name_H-M   'P 1'
#
loop_
_entity.id
_entity.type
_entity.pdbx_description
1 polymer ?
#
loop_
_entity_poly.entity_id
_entity_poly.type
_entity_poly.pdbx_seq_one_letter_code
_entity_poly.pdbx_strand_id
1 'polypeptide(L)'
;MIWSLRKVVGGIILTSCALFGIANVSSAKEEGTGKAPAMPLHHLHATLLNHGLGMAVSGSNLMMLAELSKTKEVDPLINKHGQSMFDKGKELIQRAMTGSEMKTLHKGEEGKQFEKVMEYSHTLGQAMLDLVDLLDNMRKAKPSSPEDVLALHHMHMALNHALEMAEKGSNLIMLGQMHMAPTTDPLTTKHGHAMIEEATELWGTLTSGKPMKQLMPAQQEPEARVMERTHKIADAGKKVLKLLGEMPDIQK
;
A
#
# COMPACT_ATOMS: atom_id res chain seq x y z
N MET A 1 -55.22 -42.65 4.51
CA MET A 1 -53.83 -42.95 4.92
C MET A 1 -53.03 -41.65 5.07
N ILE A 2 -53.55 -40.77 5.92
CA ILE A 2 -53.01 -39.48 6.36
C ILE A 2 -53.30 -39.55 7.86
N TRP A 3 -52.30 -39.36 8.74
CA TRP A 3 -52.38 -39.23 10.22
C TRP A 3 -51.31 -40.02 11.03
N SER A 4 -50.02 -39.98 10.68
CA SER A 4 -49.03 -40.65 11.56
C SER A 4 -47.58 -40.13 11.53
N LEU A 5 -47.31 -38.85 11.23
CA LEU A 5 -45.91 -38.38 11.22
C LEU A 5 -45.73 -36.94 11.72
N ARG A 6 -46.47 -36.53 12.76
CA ARG A 6 -46.37 -35.18 13.33
C ARG A 6 -46.07 -35.08 14.83
N LYS A 7 -45.63 -36.16 15.51
CA LYS A 7 -45.48 -36.15 16.98
C LYS A 7 -44.08 -36.48 17.54
N VAL A 8 -42.99 -36.40 16.75
CA VAL A 8 -41.65 -36.78 17.26
C VAL A 8 -40.64 -35.62 17.38
N VAL A 9 -40.97 -34.39 16.96
CA VAL A 9 -39.98 -33.28 16.93
C VAL A 9 -40.13 -32.27 18.09
N GLY A 10 -40.92 -32.58 19.12
CA GLY A 10 -41.31 -31.61 20.16
C GLY A 10 -40.71 -31.82 21.55
N GLY A 11 -39.45 -32.28 21.69
CA GLY A 11 -38.99 -32.73 23.01
C GLY A 11 -37.49 -32.72 23.32
N ILE A 12 -36.64 -31.94 22.64
CA ILE A 12 -35.21 -31.79 23.01
C ILE A 12 -34.72 -30.36 22.75
N ILE A 13 -35.33 -29.34 23.36
CA ILE A 13 -34.74 -28.00 23.46
C ILE A 13 -35.18 -27.38 24.79
N LEU A 14 -34.70 -27.89 25.94
CA LEU A 14 -34.90 -27.20 27.22
C LEU A 14 -34.02 -27.74 28.38
N THR A 15 -32.75 -28.04 28.13
CA THR A 15 -31.83 -28.40 29.24
C THR A 15 -30.34 -28.21 28.91
N SER A 16 -29.91 -27.02 28.48
CA SER A 16 -28.46 -26.73 28.34
C SER A 16 -28.02 -25.28 28.63
N CYS A 17 -28.85 -24.45 29.26
CA CYS A 17 -28.47 -23.06 29.58
C CYS A 17 -28.07 -22.81 31.05
N ALA A 18 -27.84 -23.85 31.86
CA ALA A 18 -27.60 -23.67 33.31
C ALA A 18 -26.22 -24.11 33.82
N LEU A 19 -25.21 -24.31 32.95
CA LEU A 19 -23.86 -24.70 33.37
C LEU A 19 -22.73 -23.78 32.87
N PHE A 20 -23.04 -22.64 32.25
CA PHE A 20 -22.04 -21.60 32.10
C PHE A 20 -22.09 -20.70 33.33
N GLY A 21 -21.22 -21.03 34.29
CA GLY A 21 -20.94 -20.18 35.43
C GLY A 21 -20.68 -18.76 34.97
N ILE A 22 -21.19 -17.81 35.76
CA ILE A 22 -20.84 -16.40 35.70
C ILE A 22 -19.33 -16.34 35.96
N ALA A 23 -18.53 -16.44 34.90
CA ALA A 23 -17.17 -15.99 34.93
C ALA A 23 -17.28 -14.47 35.08
N ASN A 24 -17.12 -13.99 36.31
CA ASN A 24 -16.72 -12.63 36.55
C ASN A 24 -15.46 -12.40 35.71
N VAL A 25 -15.61 -11.81 34.53
CA VAL A 25 -14.54 -11.04 33.90
C VAL A 25 -14.28 -9.90 34.88
N SER A 26 -13.44 -10.18 35.86
CA SER A 26 -12.62 -9.12 36.46
C SER A 26 -11.93 -8.47 35.27
N SER A 27 -12.31 -7.24 34.95
CA SER A 27 -11.60 -6.42 33.97
C SER A 27 -10.12 -6.60 34.23
N ALA A 28 -9.44 -7.28 33.30
CA ALA A 28 -8.00 -7.21 33.24
C ALA A 28 -7.70 -5.72 33.18
N LYS A 29 -7.01 -5.24 34.21
CA LYS A 29 -6.53 -3.87 34.30
C LYS A 29 -5.77 -3.62 32.99
N GLU A 30 -6.31 -2.75 32.14
CA GLU A 30 -5.64 -2.32 30.91
C GLU A 30 -4.35 -1.61 31.31
N GLU A 31 -3.27 -2.37 31.42
CA GLU A 31 -1.91 -1.87 31.24
C GLU A 31 -1.59 -1.88 29.74
N GLY A 32 -2.48 -1.27 28.96
CA GLY A 32 -2.22 -0.88 27.59
C GLY A 32 -1.70 0.55 27.60
N THR A 33 -0.44 0.76 27.96
CA THR A 33 0.22 2.08 28.00
C THR A 33 0.51 2.66 26.60
N GLY A 34 -0.19 2.20 25.56
CA GLY A 34 -0.15 2.82 24.25
C GLY A 34 -0.77 4.21 24.34
N LYS A 35 0.03 5.27 24.24
CA LYS A 35 -0.47 6.65 24.23
C LYS A 35 -1.52 6.79 23.12
N ALA A 36 -2.79 6.94 23.51
CA ALA A 36 -3.95 7.16 22.65
C ALA A 36 -3.75 8.12 21.45
N PRO A 37 -2.94 9.19 21.51
CA PRO A 37 -2.78 10.11 20.39
C PRO A 37 -1.90 9.63 19.21
N ALA A 38 -1.18 8.50 19.32
CA ALA A 38 -0.40 7.96 18.19
C ALA A 38 -1.25 7.24 17.14
N MET A 39 -2.42 6.71 17.54
CA MET A 39 -3.30 5.90 16.70
C MET A 39 -3.83 6.62 15.46
N PRO A 40 -4.34 7.87 15.56
CA PRO A 40 -4.82 8.58 14.37
C PRO A 40 -3.75 8.75 13.29
N LEU A 41 -2.50 8.98 13.69
CA LEU A 41 -1.39 9.17 12.75
C LEU A 41 -0.97 7.85 12.11
N HIS A 42 -0.96 6.75 12.87
CA HIS A 42 -0.77 5.41 12.31
C HIS A 42 -1.86 5.06 11.30
N HIS A 43 -3.13 5.34 11.58
CA HIS A 43 -4.21 5.11 10.62
C HIS A 43 -4.06 5.97 9.36
N LEU A 44 -3.68 7.24 9.52
CA LEU A 44 -3.47 8.12 8.37
C LEU A 44 -2.32 7.61 7.47
N HIS A 45 -1.20 7.19 8.05
CA HIS A 45 -0.10 6.58 7.31
C HIS A 45 -0.48 5.24 6.66
N ALA A 46 -0.89 4.25 7.45
CA ALA A 46 -1.10 2.90 6.96
C ALA A 46 -2.32 2.81 6.02
N THR A 47 -3.42 3.47 6.38
CA THR A 47 -4.70 3.33 5.67
C THR A 47 -4.86 4.31 4.52
N LEU A 48 -4.25 5.51 4.55
CA LEU A 48 -4.45 6.50 3.49
C LEU A 48 -3.22 6.68 2.60
N LEU A 49 -2.02 6.82 3.16
CA LEU A 49 -0.80 6.95 2.34
C LEU A 49 -0.39 5.62 1.72
N ASN A 50 -0.07 4.63 2.55
CA ASN A 50 0.46 3.34 2.12
C ASN A 50 -0.57 2.59 1.25
N HIS A 51 -1.80 2.43 1.73
CA HIS A 51 -2.86 1.84 0.93
C HIS A 51 -3.14 2.62 -0.37
N GLY A 52 -3.13 3.96 -0.32
CA GLY A 52 -3.33 4.80 -1.50
C GLY A 52 -2.25 4.59 -2.57
N LEU A 53 -0.98 4.49 -2.15
CA LEU A 53 0.13 4.12 -3.04
C LEU A 53 -0.08 2.72 -3.62
N GLY A 54 -0.40 1.73 -2.79
CA GLY A 54 -0.68 0.36 -3.20
C GLY A 54 -1.78 0.29 -4.27
N MET A 55 -2.90 0.98 -4.05
CA MET A 55 -3.98 1.10 -5.04
C MET A 55 -3.51 1.71 -6.35
N ALA A 56 -2.69 2.77 -6.29
CA ALA A 56 -2.19 3.44 -7.48
C ALA A 56 -1.28 2.53 -8.32
N VAL A 57 -0.30 1.87 -7.69
CA VAL A 57 0.64 1.00 -8.40
C VAL A 57 -0.03 -0.29 -8.90
N SER A 58 -0.93 -0.90 -8.13
CA SER A 58 -1.72 -2.05 -8.59
C SER A 58 -2.65 -1.67 -9.74
N GLY A 59 -3.29 -0.50 -9.67
CA GLY A 59 -4.12 0.03 -10.76
C GLY A 59 -3.32 0.25 -12.04
N SER A 60 -2.10 0.79 -11.91
CA SER A 60 -1.14 0.93 -13.01
C SER A 60 -0.78 -0.42 -13.63
N ASN A 61 -0.53 -1.45 -12.81
CA ASN A 61 -0.28 -2.81 -13.29
C ASN A 61 -1.45 -3.39 -14.09
N LEU A 62 -2.68 -3.22 -13.61
CA LEU A 62 -3.86 -3.68 -14.34
C LEU A 62 -4.01 -3.00 -15.71
N MET A 63 -3.76 -1.69 -15.78
CA MET A 63 -3.81 -0.96 -17.05
C MET A 63 -2.73 -1.46 -18.02
N MET A 64 -1.49 -1.64 -17.56
CA MET A 64 -0.41 -2.22 -18.37
C MET A 64 -0.75 -3.63 -18.84
N LEU A 65 -1.32 -4.48 -17.98
CA LEU A 65 -1.75 -5.83 -18.36
C LEU A 65 -2.82 -5.81 -19.45
N ALA A 66 -3.81 -4.91 -19.35
CA ALA A 66 -4.86 -4.76 -20.36
C ALA A 66 -4.30 -4.33 -21.72
N GLU A 67 -3.20 -3.58 -21.75
CA GLU A 67 -2.52 -3.21 -23.00
C GLU A 67 -1.76 -4.39 -23.63
N LEU A 68 -1.32 -5.35 -22.81
CA LEU A 68 -0.54 -6.51 -23.25
C LEU A 68 -1.41 -7.70 -23.70
N SER A 69 -2.57 -7.93 -23.08
CA SER A 69 -3.39 -9.14 -23.28
C SER A 69 -4.14 -9.19 -24.62
N LYS A 70 -4.47 -8.04 -25.22
CA LYS A 70 -5.18 -7.91 -26.51
C LYS A 70 -6.52 -8.67 -26.58
N THR A 71 -7.19 -8.88 -25.46
CA THR A 71 -8.53 -9.48 -25.39
C THR A 71 -9.64 -8.42 -25.53
N LYS A 72 -10.56 -8.59 -26.49
CA LYS A 72 -11.56 -7.55 -26.80
C LYS A 72 -12.61 -7.34 -25.69
N GLU A 73 -12.90 -8.35 -24.90
CA GLU A 73 -13.98 -8.33 -23.90
C GLU A 73 -13.50 -7.96 -22.50
N VAL A 74 -12.33 -8.45 -22.11
CA VAL A 74 -11.83 -8.33 -20.73
C VAL A 74 -10.93 -7.11 -20.57
N ASP A 75 -10.11 -6.75 -21.57
CA ASP A 75 -9.18 -5.62 -21.48
C ASP A 75 -9.87 -4.29 -21.14
N PRO A 76 -11.03 -3.91 -21.74
CA PRO A 76 -11.71 -2.66 -21.38
C PRO A 76 -12.16 -2.63 -19.92
N LEU A 77 -12.55 -3.78 -19.37
CA LEU A 77 -13.00 -3.91 -17.98
C LEU A 77 -11.80 -3.79 -17.02
N ILE A 78 -10.71 -4.50 -17.31
CA ILE A 78 -9.46 -4.43 -16.54
C ILE A 78 -8.91 -3.01 -16.57
N ASN A 79 -8.83 -2.39 -17.75
CA ASN A 79 -8.32 -1.03 -17.89
C ASN A 79 -9.18 -0.02 -17.11
N LYS A 80 -10.51 -0.12 -17.20
CA LYS A 80 -11.43 0.74 -16.43
C LYS A 80 -11.27 0.54 -14.93
N HIS A 81 -11.13 -0.71 -14.47
CA HIS A 81 -10.93 -1.00 -13.05
C HIS A 81 -9.56 -0.48 -12.56
N GLY A 82 -8.50 -0.73 -13.32
CA GLY A 82 -7.15 -0.24 -13.05
C GLY A 82 -7.11 1.28 -12.96
N GLN A 83 -7.77 1.99 -13.90
CA GLN A 83 -7.94 3.44 -13.84
C GLN A 83 -8.64 3.89 -12.56
N SER A 84 -9.76 3.24 -12.20
CA SER A 84 -10.48 3.61 -10.97
C SER A 84 -9.65 3.37 -9.71
N MET A 85 -8.85 2.31 -9.66
CA MET A 85 -7.93 2.08 -8.53
C MET A 85 -6.85 3.15 -8.49
N PHE A 86 -6.30 3.50 -9.66
CA PHE A 86 -5.29 4.53 -9.79
C PHE A 86 -5.76 5.89 -9.28
N ASP A 87 -6.90 6.36 -9.76
CA ASP A 87 -7.46 7.66 -9.38
C ASP A 87 -7.81 7.72 -7.90
N LYS A 88 -8.44 6.66 -7.36
CA LYS A 88 -8.78 6.57 -5.95
C LYS A 88 -7.55 6.48 -5.05
N GLY A 89 -6.51 5.76 -5.48
CA GLY A 89 -5.25 5.68 -4.75
C GLY A 89 -4.60 7.05 -4.61
N LYS A 90 -4.56 7.82 -5.71
CA LYS A 90 -4.12 9.21 -5.71
C LYS A 90 -4.96 10.10 -4.79
N GLU A 91 -6.28 9.97 -4.85
CA GLU A 91 -7.20 10.73 -3.99
C GLU A 91 -6.97 10.44 -2.50
N LEU A 92 -6.75 9.16 -2.13
CA LEU A 92 -6.46 8.78 -0.74
C LEU A 92 -5.17 9.42 -0.24
N ILE A 93 -4.10 9.41 -1.04
CA ILE A 93 -2.84 10.07 -0.69
C ILE A 93 -3.07 11.59 -0.49
N GLN A 94 -3.78 12.24 -1.42
CA GLN A 94 -4.11 13.68 -1.31
C GLN A 94 -4.96 13.99 -0.07
N ARG A 95 -5.93 13.12 0.24
CA ARG A 95 -6.77 13.25 1.44
C ARG A 95 -5.95 13.08 2.72
N ALA A 96 -5.01 12.15 2.75
CA ALA A 96 -4.11 11.97 3.89
C ALA A 96 -3.31 13.25 4.17
N MET A 97 -2.87 13.96 3.13
CA MET A 97 -2.07 15.18 3.28
C MET A 97 -2.91 16.43 3.57
N THR A 98 -4.09 16.56 2.97
CA THR A 98 -4.84 17.84 2.94
C THR A 98 -6.23 17.78 3.56
N GLY A 99 -6.67 16.57 3.96
CA GLY A 99 -7.99 16.29 4.51
C GLY A 99 -8.25 16.94 5.85
N SER A 100 -9.53 16.89 6.26
CA SER A 100 -9.99 17.37 7.57
C SER A 100 -9.25 16.74 8.75
N GLU A 101 -8.89 15.47 8.60
CA GLU A 101 -8.22 14.62 9.58
C GLU A 101 -6.81 15.17 9.85
N MET A 102 -6.02 15.39 8.78
CA MET A 102 -4.70 16.01 8.89
C MET A 102 -4.79 17.45 9.44
N LYS A 103 -5.76 18.25 8.97
CA LYS A 103 -5.98 19.61 9.51
C LYS A 103 -6.30 19.62 11.01
N THR A 104 -6.97 18.58 11.50
CA THR A 104 -7.30 18.44 12.93
C THR A 104 -6.03 18.12 13.73
N LEU A 105 -5.19 17.21 13.23
CA LEU A 105 -3.89 16.90 13.84
C LEU A 105 -2.99 18.14 13.94
N HIS A 106 -2.92 18.96 12.89
CA HIS A 106 -2.15 20.21 12.88
C HIS A 106 -2.63 21.26 13.90
N LYS A 107 -3.92 21.24 14.28
CA LYS A 107 -4.51 22.22 15.20
C LYS A 107 -4.46 21.79 16.67
N GLY A 108 -4.39 20.48 16.93
CA GLY A 108 -4.34 19.94 18.29
C GLY A 108 -2.98 20.17 18.96
N GLU A 109 -2.94 20.10 20.30
CA GLU A 109 -1.67 20.07 21.04
C GLU A 109 -0.81 18.85 20.65
N GLU A 110 -1.46 17.77 20.23
CA GLU A 110 -0.86 16.57 19.64
C GLU A 110 -0.02 16.88 18.39
N GLY A 111 -0.44 17.86 17.57
CA GLY A 111 0.32 18.27 16.39
C GLY A 111 1.72 18.76 16.72
N LYS A 112 1.90 19.45 17.86
CA LYS A 112 3.23 19.88 18.32
C LYS A 112 4.08 18.69 18.79
N GLN A 113 3.46 17.68 19.37
CA GLN A 113 4.14 16.46 19.82
C GLN A 113 4.62 15.62 18.63
N PHE A 114 3.87 15.61 17.52
CA PHE A 114 4.16 14.82 16.34
C PHE A 114 4.67 15.64 15.15
N GLU A 115 5.17 16.87 15.37
CA GLU A 115 5.57 17.78 14.29
C GLU A 115 6.51 17.12 13.28
N LYS A 116 7.54 16.42 13.77
CA LYS A 116 8.49 15.68 12.93
C LYS A 116 7.84 14.55 12.14
N VAL A 117 6.92 13.81 12.76
CA VAL A 117 6.22 12.72 12.09
C VAL A 117 5.28 13.28 11.03
N MET A 118 4.59 14.40 11.31
CA MET A 118 3.74 15.08 10.32
C MET A 118 4.56 15.66 9.15
N GLU A 119 5.70 16.28 9.41
CA GLU A 119 6.61 16.75 8.35
C GLU A 119 7.08 15.59 7.48
N TYR A 120 7.43 14.47 8.11
CA TYR A 120 7.74 13.23 7.43
C TYR A 120 6.54 12.71 6.62
N SER A 121 5.32 12.70 7.18
CA SER A 121 4.08 12.29 6.49
C SER A 121 3.85 13.10 5.22
N HIS A 122 4.03 14.42 5.30
CA HIS A 122 3.89 15.31 4.15
C HIS A 122 4.98 15.06 3.10
N THR A 123 6.22 14.84 3.54
CA THR A 123 7.34 14.53 2.65
C THR A 123 7.13 13.21 1.92
N LEU A 124 6.67 12.17 2.63
CA LEU A 124 6.32 10.87 2.07
C LEU A 124 5.14 10.98 1.11
N GLY A 125 4.03 11.60 1.53
CA GLY A 125 2.85 11.78 0.70
C GLY A 125 3.15 12.55 -0.58
N GLN A 126 3.95 13.62 -0.51
CA GLN A 126 4.35 14.37 -1.70
C GLN A 126 5.21 13.51 -2.64
N ALA A 127 6.17 12.75 -2.10
CA ALA A 127 6.97 11.85 -2.93
C ALA A 127 6.12 10.76 -3.61
N MET A 128 5.10 10.24 -2.93
CA MET A 128 4.13 9.31 -3.51
C MET A 128 3.31 9.96 -4.63
N LEU A 129 2.82 11.19 -4.43
CA LEU A 129 2.08 11.91 -5.48
C LEU A 129 2.95 12.22 -6.70
N ASP A 130 4.19 12.65 -6.49
CA ASP A 130 5.15 12.90 -7.57
C ASP A 130 5.35 11.63 -8.42
N LEU A 131 5.53 10.47 -7.76
CA LEU A 131 5.65 9.18 -8.42
C LEU A 131 4.37 8.80 -9.19
N VAL A 132 3.20 8.91 -8.55
CA VAL A 132 1.91 8.60 -9.19
C VAL A 132 1.68 9.50 -10.40
N ASP A 133 2.03 10.78 -10.34
CA ASP A 133 1.93 11.69 -11.49
C ASP A 133 2.85 11.29 -12.64
N LEU A 134 4.06 10.81 -12.33
CA LEU A 134 4.98 10.28 -13.35
C LEU A 134 4.42 9.00 -14.00
N LEU A 135 3.82 8.09 -13.22
CA LEU A 135 3.17 6.88 -13.73
C LEU A 135 1.99 7.22 -14.66
N ASP A 136 1.14 8.19 -14.29
CA ASP A 136 0.02 8.63 -15.13
C ASP A 136 0.49 9.29 -16.43
N ASN A 137 1.53 10.12 -16.35
CA ASN A 137 2.11 10.79 -17.52
C ASN A 137 2.78 9.82 -18.50
N MET A 138 3.37 8.74 -17.99
CA MET A 138 3.93 7.69 -18.84
C MET A 138 2.83 7.00 -19.64
N ARG A 139 1.73 6.60 -18.99
CA ARG A 139 0.57 5.98 -19.64
C ARG A 139 -0.03 6.84 -20.76
N LYS A 140 -0.05 8.17 -20.59
CA LYS A 140 -0.55 9.10 -21.61
C LYS A 140 0.36 9.22 -22.84
N ALA A 141 1.62 8.79 -22.76
CA ALA A 141 2.45 8.71 -23.95
C ALA A 141 2.03 7.51 -24.80
N LYS A 142 1.75 7.77 -26.08
CA LYS A 142 1.60 6.70 -27.06
C LYS A 142 2.94 5.98 -27.23
N PRO A 143 2.98 4.65 -27.11
CA PRO A 143 4.19 3.93 -27.42
C PRO A 143 4.53 3.98 -28.90
N SER A 144 5.81 3.88 -29.20
CA SER A 144 6.39 3.97 -30.55
C SER A 144 6.46 2.63 -31.27
N SER A 145 6.54 1.51 -30.57
CA SER A 145 6.52 0.15 -31.14
C SER A 145 5.86 -0.87 -30.19
N PRO A 146 5.22 -1.96 -30.68
CA PRO A 146 4.59 -2.97 -29.82
C PRO A 146 5.55 -3.89 -29.03
N GLU A 147 6.80 -4.06 -29.48
CA GLU A 147 7.77 -4.96 -28.83
C GLU A 147 8.51 -4.27 -27.69
N ASP A 148 8.91 -3.00 -27.86
CA ASP A 148 9.52 -2.20 -26.78
C ASP A 148 8.55 -1.98 -25.61
N VAL A 149 7.27 -1.91 -25.92
CA VAL A 149 6.15 -1.85 -24.96
C VAL A 149 6.15 -3.03 -24.00
N LEU A 150 6.43 -4.25 -24.47
CA LEU A 150 6.32 -5.43 -23.62
C LEU A 150 7.41 -5.47 -22.55
N ALA A 151 8.66 -5.26 -22.94
CA ALA A 151 9.78 -5.32 -22.01
C ALA A 151 9.74 -4.15 -21.00
N LEU A 152 9.37 -2.96 -21.45
CA LEU A 152 9.15 -1.80 -20.57
C LEU A 152 7.99 -2.03 -19.59
N HIS A 153 6.85 -2.56 -20.06
CA HIS A 153 5.73 -2.87 -19.17
C HIS A 153 6.09 -3.92 -18.12
N HIS A 154 6.80 -4.98 -18.46
CA HIS A 154 7.27 -5.95 -17.47
C HIS A 154 8.18 -5.30 -16.43
N MET A 155 9.10 -4.43 -16.85
CA MET A 155 9.96 -3.71 -15.93
C MET A 155 9.16 -2.77 -15.02
N HIS A 156 8.21 -2.00 -15.55
CA HIS A 156 7.36 -1.12 -14.74
C HIS A 156 6.47 -1.91 -13.77
N MET A 157 5.92 -3.05 -14.18
CA MET A 157 5.18 -3.92 -13.27
C MET A 157 6.05 -4.46 -12.14
N ALA A 158 7.31 -4.81 -12.42
CA ALA A 158 8.26 -5.24 -11.40
C ALA A 158 8.68 -4.10 -10.45
N LEU A 159 8.84 -2.87 -10.97
CA LEU A 159 9.05 -1.68 -10.15
C LEU A 159 7.85 -1.40 -9.23
N ASN A 160 6.63 -1.43 -9.79
CA ASN A 160 5.39 -1.30 -9.02
C ASN A 160 5.29 -2.37 -7.93
N HIS A 161 5.68 -3.61 -8.23
CA HIS A 161 5.71 -4.69 -7.25
C HIS A 161 6.67 -4.41 -6.09
N ALA A 162 7.88 -3.89 -6.37
CA ALA A 162 8.81 -3.49 -5.32
C ALA A 162 8.20 -2.41 -4.40
N LEU A 163 7.44 -1.45 -4.96
CA LEU A 163 6.72 -0.46 -4.15
C LEU A 163 5.62 -1.09 -3.28
N GLU A 164 4.85 -2.04 -3.80
CA GLU A 164 3.87 -2.80 -3.02
C GLU A 164 4.52 -3.60 -1.88
N MET A 165 5.69 -4.19 -2.11
CA MET A 165 6.46 -4.88 -1.06
C MET A 165 6.88 -3.91 0.04
N ALA A 166 7.44 -2.76 -0.32
CA ALA A 166 7.89 -1.77 0.65
C ALA A 166 6.73 -1.13 1.44
N GLU A 167 5.60 -0.87 0.77
CA GLU A 167 4.36 -0.38 1.39
C GLU A 167 3.84 -1.35 2.45
N LYS A 168 3.72 -2.64 2.12
CA LYS A 168 3.34 -3.68 3.09
C LYS A 168 4.36 -3.82 4.21
N GLY A 169 5.65 -3.77 3.89
CA GLY A 169 6.72 -3.81 4.88
C GLY A 169 6.64 -2.65 5.87
N SER A 170 6.35 -1.45 5.38
CA SER A 170 6.14 -0.25 6.19
C SER A 170 4.93 -0.40 7.13
N ASN A 171 3.82 -0.95 6.64
CA ASN A 171 2.65 -1.24 7.48
C ASN A 171 2.97 -2.25 8.60
N LEU A 172 3.81 -3.26 8.32
CA LEU A 172 4.25 -4.23 9.34
C LEU A 172 5.13 -3.58 10.41
N ILE A 173 6.08 -2.71 10.00
CA ILE A 173 6.90 -1.95 10.95
C ILE A 173 6.01 -1.12 11.87
N MET A 174 5.07 -0.37 11.29
CA MET A 174 4.12 0.44 12.06
C MET A 174 3.32 -0.41 13.05
N LEU A 175 2.80 -1.55 12.60
CA LEU A 175 2.00 -2.44 13.45
C LEU A 175 2.83 -2.97 14.63
N GLY A 176 4.07 -3.40 14.39
CA GLY A 176 4.96 -3.86 15.46
C GLY A 176 5.36 -2.75 16.44
N GLN A 177 5.49 -1.51 15.95
CA GLN A 177 5.75 -0.33 16.79
C GLN A 177 4.55 0.07 17.66
N MET A 178 3.37 -0.54 17.49
CA MET A 178 2.23 -0.29 18.38
C MET A 178 2.35 -1.00 19.73
N HIS A 179 3.27 -1.96 19.87
CA HIS A 179 3.55 -2.69 21.12
C HIS A 179 2.32 -3.40 21.72
N MET A 180 1.39 -3.85 20.88
CA MET A 180 0.17 -4.54 21.33
C MET A 180 0.36 -6.05 21.53
N ALA A 181 1.43 -6.64 20.99
CA ALA A 181 1.69 -8.07 21.04
C ALA A 181 3.20 -8.33 21.25
N PRO A 182 3.71 -8.25 22.50
CA PRO A 182 5.15 -8.22 22.80
C PRO A 182 5.99 -9.36 22.21
N THR A 183 5.39 -10.53 22.02
CA THR A 183 6.05 -11.71 21.43
C THR A 183 6.09 -11.68 19.91
N THR A 184 5.14 -11.01 19.26
CA THR A 184 4.98 -10.97 17.81
C THR A 184 5.52 -9.67 17.21
N ASP A 185 5.44 -8.56 17.93
CA ASP A 185 5.86 -7.23 17.48
C ASP A 185 7.32 -7.16 16.96
N PRO A 186 8.32 -7.78 17.62
CA PRO A 186 9.69 -7.79 17.09
C PRO A 186 9.81 -8.57 15.77
N LEU A 187 9.04 -9.66 15.62
CA LEU A 187 9.03 -10.47 14.40
C LEU A 187 8.36 -9.71 13.26
N THR A 188 7.23 -9.04 13.54
CA THR A 188 6.52 -8.19 12.58
C THR A 188 7.41 -7.06 12.08
N THR A 189 8.08 -6.36 12.99
CA THR A 189 9.00 -5.25 12.65
C THR A 189 10.18 -5.75 11.83
N LYS A 190 10.80 -6.86 12.24
CA LYS A 190 11.91 -7.48 11.50
C LYS A 190 11.50 -7.89 10.09
N HIS A 191 10.33 -8.51 9.93
CA HIS A 191 9.84 -8.91 8.61
C HIS A 191 9.55 -7.70 7.73
N GLY A 192 8.95 -6.64 8.30
CA GLY A 192 8.71 -5.40 7.56
C GLY A 192 9.99 -4.73 7.05
N HIS A 193 11.06 -4.71 7.86
CA HIS A 193 12.37 -4.22 7.40
C HIS A 193 12.95 -5.08 6.27
N ALA A 194 12.89 -6.41 6.37
CA ALA A 194 13.37 -7.31 5.32
C ALA A 194 12.63 -7.09 3.99
N MET A 195 11.30 -6.88 4.03
CA MET A 195 10.52 -6.59 2.82
C MET A 195 10.95 -5.28 2.13
N ILE A 196 11.25 -4.23 2.91
CA ILE A 196 11.72 -2.95 2.35
C ILE A 196 13.13 -3.08 1.79
N GLU A 197 14.00 -3.85 2.44
CA GLU A 197 15.36 -4.14 1.96
C GLU A 197 15.32 -4.90 0.62
N GLU A 198 14.55 -5.99 0.55
CA GLU A 198 14.36 -6.77 -0.69
C GLU A 198 13.74 -5.93 -1.80
N ALA A 199 12.74 -5.09 -1.48
CA ALA A 199 12.15 -4.15 -2.42
C ALA A 199 13.19 -3.15 -2.97
N THR A 200 14.07 -2.65 -2.11
CA THR A 200 15.13 -1.70 -2.48
C THR A 200 16.18 -2.35 -3.37
N GLU A 201 16.56 -3.60 -3.08
CA GLU A 201 17.48 -4.38 -3.91
C GLU A 201 16.87 -4.69 -5.29
N LEU A 202 15.62 -5.13 -5.33
CA LEU A 202 14.89 -5.39 -6.57
C LEU A 202 14.81 -4.12 -7.42
N TRP A 203 14.43 -2.99 -6.81
CA TRP A 203 14.39 -1.69 -7.47
C TRP A 203 15.74 -1.32 -8.07
N GLY A 204 16.82 -1.37 -7.28
CA GLY A 204 18.17 -1.05 -7.75
C GLY A 204 18.63 -1.95 -8.89
N THR A 205 18.29 -3.24 -8.84
CA THR A 205 18.59 -4.21 -9.90
C THR A 205 17.88 -3.87 -11.20
N LEU A 206 16.60 -3.48 -11.12
CA LEU A 206 15.80 -3.12 -12.29
C LEU A 206 16.21 -1.77 -12.90
N THR A 207 16.57 -0.77 -12.08
CA THR A 207 16.85 0.58 -12.56
C THR A 207 18.30 0.84 -12.95
N SER A 208 19.24 0.09 -12.37
CA SER A 208 20.69 0.32 -12.55
C SER A 208 21.44 -0.92 -13.05
N GLY A 209 20.79 -2.08 -13.03
CA GLY A 209 21.39 -3.36 -13.38
C GLY A 209 21.38 -3.68 -14.88
N LYS A 210 21.65 -4.96 -15.18
CA LYS A 210 21.66 -5.49 -16.55
C LYS A 210 20.33 -5.30 -17.29
N PRO A 211 19.14 -5.49 -16.66
CA PRO A 211 17.86 -5.32 -17.35
C PRO A 211 17.71 -3.93 -17.98
N MET A 212 17.95 -2.85 -17.22
CA MET A 212 17.91 -1.48 -17.76
C MET A 212 18.88 -1.30 -18.92
N LYS A 213 20.13 -1.76 -18.79
CA LYS A 213 21.15 -1.65 -19.84
C LYS A 213 20.76 -2.37 -21.14
N GLN A 214 20.00 -3.46 -21.03
CA GLN A 214 19.49 -4.21 -22.19
C GLN A 214 18.32 -3.49 -22.88
N LEU A 215 17.62 -2.60 -22.18
CA LEU A 215 16.58 -1.72 -22.73
C LEU A 215 17.14 -0.40 -23.29
N MET A 216 18.46 -0.18 -23.24
CA MET A 216 19.14 0.99 -23.81
C MET A 216 19.58 0.91 -25.31
N PRO A 217 19.05 0.05 -26.22
CA PRO A 217 19.51 0.06 -27.61
C PRO A 217 18.66 1.01 -28.47
N ALA A 218 18.62 2.31 -28.17
CA ALA A 218 18.17 3.32 -29.14
C ALA A 218 18.56 4.74 -28.67
N GLN A 219 19.59 5.30 -29.30
CA GLN A 219 19.90 6.74 -29.23
C GLN A 219 19.02 7.57 -30.18
N GLN A 220 17.94 6.97 -30.70
CA GLN A 220 17.02 7.61 -31.62
C GLN A 220 15.77 8.06 -30.85
N GLU A 221 15.19 9.17 -31.31
CA GLU A 221 13.86 9.59 -30.88
C GLU A 221 12.86 8.66 -31.57
N PRO A 222 11.89 8.07 -30.85
CA PRO A 222 11.30 8.49 -29.57
C PRO A 222 11.72 7.69 -28.32
N GLU A 223 12.61 6.70 -28.43
CA GLU A 223 13.01 5.84 -27.29
C GLU A 223 13.73 6.62 -26.18
N ALA A 224 14.49 7.65 -26.54
CA ALA A 224 15.17 8.52 -25.58
C ALA A 224 14.21 9.19 -24.57
N ARG A 225 13.02 9.64 -25.03
CA ARG A 225 11.99 10.25 -24.17
C ARG A 225 11.33 9.25 -23.22
N VAL A 226 11.18 8.00 -23.66
CA VAL A 226 10.64 6.94 -22.80
C VAL A 226 11.65 6.61 -21.70
N MET A 227 12.93 6.45 -22.06
CA MET A 227 14.00 6.21 -21.10
C MET A 227 14.17 7.34 -20.08
N GLU A 228 14.09 8.60 -20.51
CA GLU A 228 14.13 9.74 -19.59
C GLU A 228 13.00 9.67 -18.55
N ARG A 229 11.78 9.33 -18.98
CA ARG A 229 10.63 9.16 -18.07
C ARG A 229 10.84 7.99 -17.12
N THR A 230 11.35 6.87 -17.62
CA THR A 230 11.69 5.71 -16.80
C THR A 230 12.71 6.07 -15.72
N HIS A 231 13.74 6.87 -16.04
CA HIS A 231 14.69 7.36 -15.05
C HIS A 231 14.04 8.26 -14.00
N LYS A 232 13.14 9.17 -14.41
CA LYS A 232 12.38 10.00 -13.46
C LYS A 232 11.55 9.15 -12.50
N ILE A 233 10.91 8.09 -13.00
CA ILE A 233 10.15 7.14 -12.18
C ILE A 233 11.07 6.37 -11.25
N ALA A 234 12.23 5.91 -11.75
CA ALA A 234 13.26 5.23 -10.97
C ALA A 234 13.72 6.10 -9.78
N ASP A 235 13.97 7.38 -10.02
CA ASP A 235 14.40 8.33 -8.98
C ASP A 235 13.28 8.63 -7.98
N ALA A 236 12.06 8.88 -8.46
CA ALA A 236 10.91 9.15 -7.62
C ALA A 236 10.56 7.95 -6.73
N GLY A 237 10.51 6.74 -7.28
CA GLY A 237 10.22 5.55 -6.51
C GLY A 237 11.36 5.18 -5.54
N LYS A 238 12.62 5.43 -5.89
CA LYS A 238 13.74 5.31 -4.93
C LYS A 238 13.56 6.24 -3.73
N LYS A 239 13.09 7.47 -3.95
CA LYS A 239 12.76 8.40 -2.87
C LYS A 239 11.64 7.86 -1.98
N VAL A 240 10.57 7.29 -2.56
CA VAL A 240 9.47 6.66 -1.80
C VAL A 240 9.97 5.46 -0.99
N LEU A 241 10.73 4.55 -1.59
CA LEU A 241 11.31 3.38 -0.91
C LEU A 241 12.18 3.79 0.29
N LYS A 242 13.05 4.78 0.09
CA LYS A 242 13.88 5.33 1.14
C LYS A 242 13.03 5.85 2.30
N LEU A 243 12.04 6.69 1.99
CA LEU A 243 11.17 7.25 3.02
C LEU A 243 10.44 6.13 3.78
N LEU A 244 9.76 5.21 3.09
CA LEU A 244 9.08 4.06 3.71
C LEU A 244 9.95 3.27 4.71
N GLY A 245 11.25 3.14 4.44
CA GLY A 245 12.23 2.50 5.33
C GLY A 245 12.74 3.35 6.49
N GLU A 246 12.65 4.68 6.39
CA GLU A 246 13.08 5.66 7.41
C GLU A 246 11.92 6.12 8.31
N MET A 247 10.80 5.40 8.32
CA MET A 247 9.61 5.81 9.07
C MET A 247 9.93 6.00 10.56
N PRO A 248 9.66 7.20 11.13
CA PRO A 248 9.96 7.48 12.53
C PRO A 248 9.06 6.68 13.45
N ASP A 249 9.65 6.19 14.54
CA ASP A 249 8.94 5.57 15.65
C ASP A 249 8.09 6.64 16.37
N ILE A 250 6.76 6.47 16.35
CA ILE A 250 5.80 7.44 16.90
C ILE A 250 5.78 7.40 18.45
N GLN A 251 6.40 6.40 19.07
CA GLN A 251 6.42 6.25 20.52
C GLN A 251 7.64 6.87 21.23
N LYS A 252 8.67 7.28 20.49
CA LYS A 252 9.90 7.90 21.02
C LYS A 252 9.87 9.42 20.91
#